data_AF-A0A353LX16-F1
#
_entry.id   AF-A0A353LX16-F1
#
_cell.length_a   1.000
_cell.length_b   1.000
_cell.length_c   1.000
_cell.angle_alpha   90.00
_cell.angle_beta   90.00
_cell.angle_gamma   90.00
#
_symmetry.space_group_name_H-M   'P 1'
#
loop_
_entity.id
_entity.type
_entity.pdbx_description
1 polymer ?
#
loop_
_entity_poly.entity_id
_entity_poly.type
_entity_poly.pdbx_seq_one_letter_code
_entity_poly.pdbx_strand_id
1 'polypeptide(L)' 'MIDKSRVLDSIVEIKRNLRRLQSLGDMSEDDFASDPDNFAIAEHHLRRSLETVLDIGRHVIAKQALM' A
#
# COMPACT_ATOMS: atom_id res chain seq x y z
N MET A 1 23.98 3.13 -3.60
CA MET A 1 23.71 1.89 -2.85
C MET A 1 22.24 1.87 -2.42
N ILE A 2 21.59 0.71 -2.49
CA ILE A 2 20.20 0.52 -2.02
C ILE A 2 20.16 0.66 -0.50
N ASP A 3 19.32 1.56 -0.01
CA ASP A 3 18.95 1.64 1.41
C ASP A 3 17.94 0.54 1.74
N LYS A 4 18.41 -0.52 2.40
CA LYS A 4 17.59 -1.68 2.76
C LYS A 4 16.63 -1.39 3.92
N SER A 5 17.01 -0.53 4.86
CA SER A 5 16.15 -0.20 6.01
C SER A 5 14.89 0.48 5.50
N ARG A 6 15.07 1.51 4.67
CA ARG A 6 13.96 2.23 4.03
C ARG A 6 13.02 1.31 3.26
N VAL A 7 13.57 0.36 2.49
CA VAL A 7 12.76 -0.61 1.73
C VAL A 7 11.97 -1.53 2.66
N LEU A 8 12.59 -2.02 3.74
CA LEU A 8 11.91 -2.87 4.72
C LEU A 8 10.79 -2.11 5.44
N ASP A 9 11.03 -0.85 5.83
CA ASP A 9 10.03 0.00 6.47
C ASP A 9 8.83 0.24 5.53
N SER A 10 9.10 0.51 4.25
CA SER A 10 8.06 0.63 3.22
C SER A 10 7.26 -0.67 3.03
N ILE A 11 7.90 -1.83 3.08
CA ILE A 11 7.20 -3.13 3.03
C ILE A 11 6.29 -3.32 4.26
N VAL A 12 6.72 -2.88 5.45
CA VAL A 12 5.90 -2.93 6.66
C VAL A 12 4.66 -2.05 6.52
N GLU A 13 4.80 -0.84 5.95
CA GLU A 13 3.68 0.06 5.66
C GLU A 13 2.68 -0.59 4.68
N ILE A 14 3.18 -1.15 3.57
CA ILE A 14 2.34 -1.86 2.59
C ILE A 14 1.57 -3.00 3.26
N LYS A 15 2.23 -3.83 4.08
CA LYS A 15 1.56 -4.92 4.81
C LYS A 15 0.48 -4.43 5.77
N ARG A 16 0.63 -3.24 6.35
CA ARG A 16 -0.40 -2.63 7.20
C ARG A 16 -1.60 -2.20 6.37
N ASN A 17 -1.38 -1.54 5.24
CA ASN A 17 -2.44 -1.11 4.32
C ASN A 17 -3.21 -2.32 3.76
N LEU A 18 -2.50 -3.37 3.33
CA LEU A 18 -3.11 -4.60 2.82
C LEU A 18 -3.97 -5.30 3.87
N ARG A 19 -3.55 -5.34 5.14
CA ARG A 19 -4.38 -5.89 6.22
C ARG A 19 -5.68 -5.11 6.42
N ARG A 20 -5.64 -3.77 6.29
CA ARG A 20 -6.85 -2.95 6.36
C ARG A 20 -7.76 -3.19 5.17
N LEU A 21 -7.20 -3.26 3.96
CA LEU A 21 -7.95 -3.62 2.75
C LEU A 21 -8.61 -4.99 2.86
N GLN A 22 -7.89 -5.98 3.40
CA GLN A 22 -8.44 -7.31 3.63
C GLN A 22 -9.61 -7.28 4.62
N SER A 23 -9.48 -6.56 5.74
CA SER A 23 -10.58 -6.41 6.69
C SER A 23 -11.83 -5.74 6.10
N LEU A 24 -11.65 -4.88 5.09
CA LEU A 24 -12.75 -4.25 4.37
C LEU A 24 -13.34 -5.19 3.31
N GLY A 25 -12.50 -5.97 2.63
CA GLY A 25 -12.92 -6.97 1.65
C GLY A 25 -13.57 -8.22 2.26
N ASP A 26 -13.37 -8.47 3.55
CA ASP A 26 -14.03 -9.54 4.30
C ASP A 26 -15.47 -9.16 4.74
N MET A 27 -15.87 -7.90 4.57
CA MET A 27 -17.24 -7.44 4.84
C MET A 27 -18.21 -7.94 3.76
N SER A 28 -19.49 -8.08 4.11
CA SER A 28 -20.54 -8.18 3.10
C SER A 28 -20.67 -6.87 2.33
N GLU A 29 -21.25 -6.91 1.13
CA GLU A 29 -21.47 -5.70 0.32
C GLU A 29 -22.37 -4.70 1.07
N ASP A 30 -23.42 -5.17 1.74
CA ASP A 30 -24.32 -4.33 2.54
C ASP A 30 -23.60 -3.68 3.73
N ASP A 31 -22.79 -4.46 4.48
CA ASP A 31 -22.02 -3.92 5.61
C ASP A 31 -20.98 -2.89 5.14
N PHE A 32 -20.31 -3.17 4.03
CA PHE A 32 -19.35 -2.24 3.44
C PHE A 32 -20.03 -0.94 3.00
N ALA A 33 -21.19 -1.04 2.33
CA ALA A 33 -21.95 0.11 1.83
C ALA A 33 -22.68 0.89 2.93
N SER A 34 -22.91 0.29 4.10
CA SER A 34 -23.59 0.95 5.22
C SER A 34 -22.82 2.13 5.81
N ASP A 35 -21.48 2.13 5.67
CA ASP A 35 -20.61 3.24 6.06
C ASP A 35 -19.95 3.84 4.80
N PRO A 36 -20.33 5.07 4.40
CA PRO A 36 -19.79 5.71 3.20
C PRO A 36 -18.27 5.96 3.27
N ASP A 37 -17.67 6.00 4.45
CA ASP A 37 -16.23 6.20 4.61
C ASP A 37 -15.43 4.95 4.21
N ASN A 38 -16.04 3.75 4.22
CA ASN A 38 -15.36 2.50 3.87
C ASN A 38 -14.75 2.55 2.46
N PHE A 39 -15.45 3.15 1.50
CA PHE A 39 -14.93 3.34 0.15
C PHE A 39 -13.69 4.23 0.14
N ALA A 40 -13.76 5.40 0.78
CA ALA A 40 -12.65 6.34 0.85
C ALA A 40 -11.43 5.74 1.57
N ILE A 41 -11.67 4.96 2.64
CA ILE A 41 -10.63 4.25 3.38
C ILE A 41 -9.98 3.16 2.49
N ALA A 42 -10.79 2.37 1.77
CA ALA A 42 -10.28 1.36 0.85
C ALA A 42 -9.43 2.01 -0.25
N GLU A 43 -9.95 3.05 -0.92
CA GLU A 43 -9.22 3.78 -1.95
C GLU A 43 -7.90 4.34 -1.41
N HIS A 44 -7.92 4.95 -0.22
CA HIS A 44 -6.73 5.48 0.42
C HIS A 44 -5.64 4.41 0.61
N HIS A 45 -5.97 3.28 1.23
CA HIS A 45 -4.99 2.23 1.49
C HIS A 45 -4.47 1.57 0.21
N LEU A 46 -5.32 1.42 -0.80
CA LEU A 46 -4.92 0.90 -2.11
C LEU A 46 -3.94 1.86 -2.80
N ARG A 47 -4.30 3.14 -2.91
CA ARG A 47 -3.45 4.17 -3.52
C ARG A 47 -2.10 4.26 -2.81
N ARG A 48 -2.09 4.34 -1.47
CA ARG A 48 -0.85 4.38 -0.67
C ARG A 48 0.04 3.17 -0.93
N SER A 49 -0.54 1.97 -1.00
CA SER A 49 0.24 0.76 -1.27
C SER A 49 0.89 0.79 -2.65
N LEU A 50 0.16 1.23 -3.67
CA LEU A 50 0.69 1.37 -5.04
C LEU A 50 1.79 2.42 -5.13
N GLU A 51 1.59 3.60 -4.51
CA GLU A 51 2.61 4.65 -4.42
C GLU A 51 3.90 4.12 -3.81
N THR A 52 3.81 3.44 -2.65
CA THR A 52 4.97 2.90 -1.95
C THR A 52 5.71 1.85 -2.78
N VAL A 53 4.99 0.97 -3.50
CA VAL A 53 5.61 -0.01 -4.41
C VAL A 53 6.39 0.68 -5.53
N LEU A 54 5.79 1.70 -6.16
CA LEU A 54 6.44 2.47 -7.22
C LEU A 54 7.67 3.23 -6.70
N ASP A 55 7.60 3.77 -5.48
CA ASP A 55 8.73 4.46 -4.85
C ASP A 55 9.89 3.51 -4.50
N ILE A 56 9.60 2.30 -4.03
CA ILE A 56 10.61 1.24 -3.87
C ILE A 56 11.26 0.95 -5.22
N GLY A 57 10.47 0.76 -6.27
CA GLY A 57 10.96 0.49 -7.62
C GLY A 57 11.89 1.60 -8.12
N ARG A 58 11.48 2.86 -7.99
CA ARG A 58 12.30 4.04 -8.33
C ARG A 58 13.63 4.05 -7.58
N HIS A 59 13.60 3.76 -6.28
CA HIS A 59 14.82 3.71 -5.46
C HIS A 59 15.77 2.60 -5.92
N VAL A 60 15.26 1.40 -6.21
CA VAL A 60 16.08 0.29 -6.70
C VAL A 60 16.71 0.63 -8.06
N ILE A 61 15.90 1.08 -9.02
CA ILE A 61 16.35 1.45 -10.37
C ILE A 61 17.44 2.54 -10.30
N ALA A 62 17.19 3.61 -9.54
CA ALA A 62 18.12 4.74 -9.41
C ALA A 62 19.45 4.34 -8.76
N LYS A 63 19.47 3.31 -7.91
CA LYS A 63 20.70 2.84 -7.24
C LYS A 63 21.41 1.72 -7.99
N GLN A 64 20.78 1.10 -8.98
CA GLN A 64 21.38 0.07 -9.84
C GLN A 64 21.82 0.60 -11.22
N ALA A 65 21.69 1.91 -11.48
CA ALA A 65 22.05 2.52 -12.77
C ALA A 65 21.40 1.81 -13.97
N LEU A 66 20.14 1.38 -13.81
CA LEU A 66 19.28 0.90 -14.90
C LEU A 66 18.67 2.08 -15.70
N MET A 67 19.28 3.27 -15.59
CA MET A 67 19.06 4.48 -16.37
C MET A 67 20.41 5.14 -16.65
#